data_AF-A0A108TD89-F1
#
_entry.id   AF-A0A108TD89-F1
#
_cell.length_a   1.000
_cell.length_b   1.000
_cell.length_c   1.000
_cell.angle_alpha   90.00
_cell.angle_beta   90.00
_cell.angle_gamma   90.00
#
_symmetry.space_group_name_H-M   'P 1'
#
loop_
_entity.id
_entity.type
_entity.pdbx_description
1 polymer ?
#
loop_
_entity_poly.entity_id
_entity_poly.type
_entity_poly.pdbx_seq_one_letter_code
_entity_poly.pdbx_strand_id
1 'polypeptide(L)'
;MILPSSLHENFIKRGTILHSEIFEDIDHGKFFAVMGISDDMVAGFFFINSHIHPVIKKRPEQFAMQYPLKHSDYAFLKYDSFLCATAIQKIPLDKLAETVAGGKTVHVGNLTEYDLATMLEACRTSRLFRESDKRKFFY
;
A
#
# COMPACT_ATOMS: atom_id res chain seq x y z
N MET A 1 11.76 -12.63 23.23
CA MET A 1 10.45 -12.03 23.58
C MET A 1 9.52 -12.41 22.45
N ILE A 2 8.53 -13.28 22.70
CA ILE A 2 7.66 -13.83 21.66
C ILE A 2 6.52 -12.82 21.45
N LEU A 3 6.48 -12.17 20.30
CA LEU A 3 5.35 -11.31 19.93
C LEU A 3 4.08 -12.18 19.85
N PRO A 4 2.99 -11.83 20.55
CA PRO A 4 1.80 -12.65 20.55
C PRO A 4 1.11 -12.59 19.18
N SER A 5 0.72 -13.77 18.70
CA SER A 5 -0.06 -14.02 17.47
C SER A 5 -1.35 -13.18 17.37
N SER A 6 -1.80 -12.57 18.45
CA SER A 6 -2.99 -11.70 18.53
C SER A 6 -2.82 -10.32 17.88
N LEU A 7 -1.60 -9.84 17.59
CA LEU A 7 -1.40 -8.61 16.82
C LEU A 7 -1.72 -8.81 15.33
N HIS A 8 -1.60 -10.04 14.84
CA HIS A 8 -1.71 -10.39 13.42
C HIS A 8 -3.15 -10.37 12.88
N GLU A 9 -4.15 -10.66 13.70
CA GLU A 9 -5.50 -10.91 13.20
C GLU A 9 -6.39 -9.66 13.02
N ASN A 10 -6.03 -8.53 13.64
CA ASN A 10 -6.96 -7.39 13.71
C ASN A 10 -6.53 -6.09 13.05
N PHE A 11 -5.23 -5.83 12.83
CA PHE A 11 -4.80 -4.46 12.48
C PHE A 11 -4.40 -4.23 11.03
N ILE A 12 -3.89 -5.26 10.33
CA ILE A 12 -3.40 -5.13 8.96
C ILE A 12 -4.29 -5.96 8.07
N LYS A 13 -5.18 -5.30 7.33
CA LYS A 13 -6.10 -5.92 6.39
C LYS A 13 -5.90 -5.27 5.02
N ARG A 14 -6.41 -5.94 3.98
CA ARG A 14 -6.51 -5.33 2.66
C ARG A 14 -7.31 -4.02 2.76
N GLY A 15 -6.78 -2.95 2.18
CA GLY A 15 -7.30 -1.58 2.30
C GLY A 15 -6.65 -0.74 3.42
N THR A 16 -5.95 -1.35 4.38
CA THR A 16 -5.31 -0.60 5.48
C THR A 16 -4.25 0.37 4.95
N ILE A 17 -4.31 1.62 5.42
CA ILE A 17 -3.32 2.66 5.11
C ILE A 17 -2.46 2.89 6.35
N LEU A 18 -1.15 2.76 6.14
CA LEU A 18 -0.12 2.92 7.16
C LEU A 18 0.80 4.09 6.79
N HIS A 19 1.33 4.75 7.80
CA HIS A 19 2.45 5.68 7.67
C HIS A 19 3.67 5.04 8.33
N SER A 20 4.82 5.03 7.65
CA SER A 20 6.03 4.42 8.20
C SER A 20 7.31 5.10 7.75
N GLU A 21 8.31 5.09 8.65
CA GLU A 21 9.67 5.61 8.44
C GLU A 21 10.69 4.50 8.12
N ILE A 22 10.22 3.29 7.80
CA ILE A 22 11.09 2.10 7.67
C ILE A 22 11.75 1.94 6.30
N PHE A 23 11.52 2.87 5.37
CA PHE A 23 11.98 2.79 3.99
C PHE A 23 13.36 3.46 3.88
N GLU A 24 14.41 2.64 3.79
CA GLU A 24 15.83 3.06 3.89
C GLU A 24 16.25 4.12 2.84
N ASP A 25 15.55 4.22 1.71
CA ASP A 25 15.80 5.20 0.64
C ASP A 25 14.87 6.43 0.67
N ILE A 26 14.08 6.59 1.74
CA ILE A 26 13.12 7.69 1.88
C ILE A 26 13.45 8.44 3.19
N ASP A 27 13.88 9.69 3.05
CA ASP A 27 14.27 10.58 4.15
C ASP A 27 13.10 11.09 5.01
N HIS A 28 11.89 10.68 4.69
CA HIS A 28 10.65 11.03 5.38
C HIS A 28 9.71 9.83 5.48
N GLY A 29 8.80 9.88 6.44
CA GLY A 29 7.74 8.88 6.55
C GLY A 29 6.85 8.84 5.31
N LYS A 30 6.49 7.62 4.89
CA LYS A 30 5.73 7.36 3.68
C LYS A 30 4.39 6.73 4.01
N PHE A 31 3.34 7.22 3.38
CA PHE A 31 2.04 6.57 3.39
C PHE A 31 2.00 5.42 2.38
N PHE A 32 1.40 4.30 2.76
CA PHE A 32 1.16 3.18 1.86
C PHE A 32 -0.11 2.41 2.20
N ALA A 33 -0.78 1.90 1.17
CA ALA A 33 -1.98 1.08 1.31
C ALA A 33 -1.68 -0.39 1.06
N VAL A 34 -2.15 -1.27 1.95
CA VAL A 34 -2.04 -2.72 1.85
C VAL A 34 -3.08 -3.25 0.87
N MET A 35 -2.67 -3.89 -0.23
CA MET A 35 -3.57 -4.49 -1.21
C MET A 35 -3.64 -6.01 -1.14
N GLY A 36 -2.63 -6.65 -0.54
CA GLY A 36 -2.57 -8.11 -0.43
C GLY A 36 -1.79 -8.55 0.80
N ILE A 37 -2.30 -9.59 1.43
CA ILE A 37 -1.69 -10.27 2.58
C ILE A 37 -1.60 -11.75 2.20
N SER A 38 -0.43 -12.34 2.37
CA SER A 38 -0.23 -13.80 2.33
C SER A 38 0.27 -14.28 3.69
N ASP A 39 0.30 -15.60 3.89
CA ASP A 39 0.62 -16.26 5.17
C ASP A 39 1.89 -15.71 5.86
N ASP A 40 2.89 -15.31 5.08
CA ASP A 40 4.21 -14.87 5.55
C ASP A 40 4.54 -13.39 5.24
N MET A 41 3.72 -12.69 4.46
CA MET A 41 4.08 -11.36 3.95
C MET A 41 2.90 -10.41 3.81
N VAL A 42 3.15 -9.14 4.13
CA VAL A 42 2.36 -8.00 3.63
C VAL A 42 2.99 -7.58 2.31
N ALA A 43 2.61 -8.29 1.25
CA ALA A 43 3.38 -8.32 0.01
C ALA A 43 2.69 -7.75 -1.22
N GLY A 44 1.70 -6.89 -1.05
CA GLY A 44 1.22 -6.07 -2.15
C GLY A 44 0.79 -4.71 -1.65
N PHE A 45 1.70 -3.86 -1.20
CA PHE A 45 1.34 -2.49 -0.89
C PHE A 45 1.80 -1.51 -1.96
N PHE A 46 1.12 -0.36 -1.99
CA PHE A 46 1.42 0.75 -2.89
C PHE A 46 1.61 2.04 -2.11
N PHE A 47 2.60 2.83 -2.53
CA PHE A 47 2.86 4.13 -1.92
C PHE A 47 1.82 5.17 -2.33
N ILE A 48 1.49 6.06 -1.40
CA ILE A 48 0.70 7.25 -1.66
C ILE A 48 1.66 8.43 -1.83
N ASN A 49 1.49 9.18 -2.92
CA ASN A 49 2.32 10.35 -3.25
C ASN A 49 1.44 11.54 -3.60
N SER A 50 1.78 12.74 -3.14
CA SER A 50 1.08 13.98 -3.51
C SER A 50 1.29 14.36 -4.99
N HIS A 51 2.33 13.82 -5.62
CA HIS A 51 2.70 14.13 -7.00
C HIS A 51 3.10 12.88 -7.77
N ILE A 52 2.72 12.82 -9.05
CA ILE A 52 3.18 11.79 -9.98
C ILE A 52 4.53 12.21 -10.57
N HIS A 53 5.54 11.35 -10.41
CA HIS A 53 6.88 11.60 -10.94
C HIS A 53 6.87 11.77 -12.48
N PRO A 54 7.57 12.76 -13.07
CA PRO A 54 7.52 13.04 -14.52
C PRO A 54 7.88 11.85 -15.41
N VAL A 55 8.75 10.95 -14.95
CA VAL A 55 9.11 9.74 -15.69
C VAL A 55 7.92 8.79 -15.85
N ILE A 56 7.04 8.69 -14.86
CA ILE A 56 5.84 7.84 -14.92
C ILE A 56 4.88 8.39 -15.97
N LYS A 57 4.73 9.72 -16.07
CA LYS A 57 3.85 10.38 -17.07
C LYS A 57 4.20 10.03 -18.51
N LYS A 58 5.45 9.63 -18.78
CA LYS A 58 5.92 9.21 -20.11
C LYS A 58 5.70 7.72 -20.40
N ARG A 59 5.14 6.95 -19.45
CA ARG A 59 4.95 5.50 -19.52
C ARG A 59 3.46 5.20 -19.36
N PRO A 60 2.70 5.03 -20.46
CA PRO A 60 1.23 4.96 -20.41
C PRO A 60 0.68 3.93 -19.42
N GLU A 61 1.23 2.71 -19.41
CA GLU A 61 0.77 1.65 -18.49
C GLU A 61 1.04 2.00 -17.02
N GLN A 62 2.18 2.62 -16.70
CA GLN A 62 2.50 3.04 -15.33
C GLN A 62 1.70 4.27 -14.90
N PHE A 63 1.44 5.18 -15.84
CA PHE A 63 0.62 6.37 -15.60
C PHE A 63 -0.84 6.02 -15.35
N ALA A 64 -1.39 5.05 -16.09
CA ALA A 64 -2.74 4.53 -15.85
C ALA A 64 -2.91 3.89 -14.46
N MET A 65 -1.81 3.48 -13.84
CA MET A 65 -1.79 2.91 -12.48
C MET A 65 -1.49 3.96 -11.39
N GLN A 66 -1.66 5.25 -11.69
CA GLN A 66 -1.65 6.33 -10.69
C GLN A 66 -3.10 6.69 -10.32
N TYR A 67 -3.62 6.05 -9.28
CA TYR A 67 -5.02 6.24 -8.91
C TYR A 67 -5.20 7.46 -8.02
N PRO A 68 -6.09 8.41 -8.37
CA PRO A 68 -6.30 9.61 -7.59
C PRO A 68 -7.01 9.31 -6.27
N LEU A 69 -6.48 9.85 -5.17
CA LEU A 69 -7.09 9.87 -3.85
C LEU A 69 -7.45 11.32 -3.49
N LYS A 70 -8.71 11.58 -3.18
CA LYS A 70 -9.18 12.92 -2.83
C LYS A 70 -8.95 13.21 -1.35
N HIS A 71 -8.39 14.38 -1.06
CA HIS A 71 -8.19 14.82 0.32
C HIS A 71 -9.50 14.81 1.14
N SER A 72 -10.63 15.12 0.51
CA SER A 72 -11.96 15.10 1.14
C SER A 72 -12.33 13.75 1.77
N ASP A 73 -11.77 12.66 1.23
CA ASP A 73 -12.13 11.29 1.61
C ASP A 73 -11.14 10.73 2.63
N TYR A 74 -10.02 11.42 2.85
CA TYR A 74 -8.89 10.95 3.66
C TYR A 74 -8.31 12.09 4.50
N ALA A 75 -8.79 12.25 5.74
CA ALA A 75 -8.41 13.34 6.64
C ALA A 75 -6.89 13.41 6.98
N PHE A 76 -6.14 12.31 6.81
CA PHE A 76 -4.69 12.29 7.02
C PHE A 76 -3.90 12.86 5.84
N LEU A 77 -4.52 13.00 4.66
CA LEU A 77 -3.90 13.67 3.53
C LEU A 77 -3.88 15.17 3.77
N LYS A 78 -2.86 15.86 3.27
CA LYS A 78 -2.83 17.33 3.22
C LYS A 78 -3.37 17.87 1.90
N TYR A 79 -3.26 17.07 0.84
CA TYR A 79 -3.60 17.40 -0.53
C TYR A 79 -4.16 16.17 -1.23
N ASP A 80 -4.88 16.37 -2.34
CA ASP A 80 -5.15 15.30 -3.29
C ASP A 80 -3.83 14.58 -3.63
N SER A 81 -3.88 13.26 -3.61
CA SER A 81 -2.72 12.40 -3.72
C SER A 81 -3.00 11.27 -4.71
N PHE A 82 -2.02 10.38 -4.90
CA PHE A 82 -2.10 9.28 -5.84
C PHE A 82 -1.59 8.00 -5.19
N LEU A 83 -2.38 6.93 -5.29
CA LEU A 83 -1.91 5.59 -5.01
C LEU A 83 -1.13 5.06 -6.22
N CYS A 84 0.17 4.81 -6.03
CA CYS A 84 1.09 4.42 -7.09
C CYS A 84 1.18 2.89 -7.21
N ALA A 85 0.35 2.32 -8.08
CA ALA A 85 0.24 0.87 -8.28
C ALA A 85 1.08 0.37 -9.47
N THR A 86 2.35 0.78 -9.53
CA THR A 86 3.24 0.40 -10.64
C THR A 86 4.12 -0.79 -10.33
N ALA A 87 4.31 -1.11 -9.04
CA ALA A 87 5.15 -2.20 -8.58
C ALA A 87 4.62 -2.73 -7.25
N ILE A 88 4.66 -4.05 -7.10
CA ILE A 88 4.29 -4.75 -5.87
C ILE A 88 5.45 -4.64 -4.90
N GLN A 89 5.27 -3.86 -3.83
CA GLN A 89 6.22 -3.78 -2.74
C GLN A 89 5.87 -4.81 -1.66
N LYS A 90 6.89 -5.33 -0.98
CA LYS A 90 6.75 -6.41 0.00
C LYS A 90 7.48 -6.09 1.29
N ILE A 91 6.80 -6.28 2.42
CA ILE A 91 7.40 -6.26 3.76
C ILE A 91 7.02 -7.59 4.44
N PRO A 92 7.99 -8.34 5.00
CA PRO A 92 7.71 -9.49 5.86
C PRO A 92 6.76 -9.12 7.01
N LEU A 93 5.79 -9.98 7.31
CA LEU A 93 4.74 -9.64 8.28
C LEU A 93 5.33 -9.42 9.69
N ASP A 94 6.34 -10.20 10.07
CA ASP A 94 7.11 -10.05 11.30
C ASP A 94 7.82 -8.70 11.38
N LYS A 95 8.54 -8.30 10.33
CA LYS A 95 9.19 -6.98 10.26
C LYS A 95 8.16 -5.85 10.38
N LEU A 96 7.01 -5.97 9.72
CA LEU A 96 5.96 -4.96 9.82
C LEU A 96 5.41 -4.90 11.24
N ALA A 97 5.11 -6.04 11.86
CA ALA A 97 4.62 -6.12 13.23
C ALA A 97 5.62 -5.53 14.24
N GLU A 98 6.91 -5.80 14.10
CA GLU A 98 7.97 -5.21 14.92
C GLU A 98 7.98 -3.68 14.80
N THR A 99 7.84 -3.15 13.59
CA THR A 99 7.85 -1.69 13.37
C THR A 99 6.59 -1.01 13.90
N VAL A 100 5.45 -1.69 13.88
CA VAL A 100 4.22 -1.22 14.52
C VAL A 100 4.38 -1.21 16.03
N ALA A 101 4.86 -2.30 16.62
CA ALA A 101 5.12 -2.40 18.06
C ALA A 101 6.15 -1.36 18.53
N GLY A 102 7.15 -1.05 17.70
CA GLY A 102 8.16 -0.03 17.95
C GLY A 102 7.73 1.40 17.62
N GLY A 103 6.50 1.64 17.18
CA GLY A 103 5.97 2.98 16.86
C GLY A 103 6.52 3.62 15.58
N LYS A 104 7.33 2.90 14.79
CA LYS A 104 7.87 3.37 13.49
C LYS A 104 6.85 3.26 12.36
N THR A 105 5.80 2.46 12.57
CA THR A 105 4.68 2.29 11.64
C THR A 105 3.39 2.52 12.39
N VAL A 106 2.52 3.38 11.85
CA VAL A 106 1.23 3.72 12.46
C VAL A 106 0.10 3.55 11.46
N HIS A 107 -1.06 3.10 11.93
CA HIS A 107 -2.29 3.13 11.14
C HIS A 107 -2.84 4.54 11.08
N VAL A 108 -3.22 4.96 9.88
CA VAL A 108 -3.73 6.32 9.63
C VAL A 108 -5.11 6.33 8.96
N GLY A 109 -5.57 5.18 8.46
CA GLY A 109 -6.86 5.07 7.80
C GLY A 109 -7.01 3.79 7.01
N ASN A 110 -8.07 3.72 6.22
CA ASN A 110 -8.31 2.65 5.27
C ASN A 110 -8.77 3.28 3.95
N LEU A 111 -8.42 2.66 2.82
CA LEU A 111 -9.05 2.97 1.54
C LEU A 111 -10.57 2.84 1.68
N THR A 112 -11.32 3.71 1.02
CA THR A 112 -12.76 3.53 0.88
C THR A 112 -13.03 2.20 0.18
N GLU A 113 -14.22 1.62 0.39
CA GLU A 113 -14.61 0.38 -0.29
C GLU A 113 -14.55 0.53 -1.82
N TYR A 114 -14.95 1.71 -2.31
CA TYR A 114 -14.91 2.05 -3.74
C TYR A 114 -13.47 2.10 -4.27
N ASP A 115 -12.58 2.82 -3.59
CA ASP A 115 -11.18 2.97 -4.01
C ASP A 115 -10.47 1.62 -3.97
N LEU A 116 -10.70 0.83 -2.91
CA LEU A 116 -10.14 -0.50 -2.77
C LEU A 116 -10.61 -1.43 -3.90
N ALA A 117 -11.92 -1.49 -4.16
CA ALA A 117 -12.48 -2.34 -5.21
C ALA A 117 -11.94 -1.94 -6.60
N THR A 118 -11.93 -0.64 -6.89
CA THR A 118 -11.41 -0.10 -8.16
C THR A 118 -9.93 -0.45 -8.34
N MET A 119 -9.14 -0.31 -7.28
CA MET A 119 -7.71 -0.59 -7.34
C MET A 119 -7.39 -2.08 -7.49
N LEU A 120 -8.12 -2.96 -6.82
CA LEU A 120 -7.95 -4.40 -7.01
C LEU A 120 -8.27 -4.79 -8.45
N GLU A 121 -9.34 -4.24 -9.02
CA GLU A 121 -9.70 -4.53 -10.41
C GLU A 121 -8.66 -4.01 -11.41
N ALA A 122 -8.16 -2.79 -11.21
CA ALA A 122 -7.05 -2.25 -12.00
C ALA A 122 -5.81 -3.15 -11.90
N CYS A 123 -5.49 -3.68 -10.72
CA CYS A 123 -4.35 -4.57 -10.53
C CYS A 123 -4.54 -5.93 -11.21
N ARG A 124 -5.74 -6.50 -11.16
CA ARG A 124 -6.05 -7.80 -11.82
C ARG A 124 -5.98 -7.69 -13.34
N THR A 125 -6.44 -6.57 -13.90
CA THR A 125 -6.48 -6.34 -15.36
C THR A 125 -5.17 -5.79 -15.93
N SER A 126 -4.31 -5.21 -15.09
CA SER A 126 -3.03 -4.62 -15.51
C SER A 126 -2.05 -5.64 -16.08
N ARG A 127 -1.30 -5.22 -17.10
CA ARG A 127 -0.18 -5.99 -17.68
C ARG A 127 1.14 -5.81 -16.92
N LEU A 128 1.20 -4.87 -15.95
CA LEU A 128 2.40 -4.61 -15.16
C LEU A 128 2.72 -5.73 -14.17
N PHE A 129 1.73 -6.56 -13.82
CA PHE A 129 1.87 -7.62 -12.82
C PHE A 129 1.79 -8.99 -13.45
N ARG A 130 2.62 -9.91 -12.98
CA ARG A 130 2.57 -11.31 -13.40
C ARG A 130 1.30 -11.98 -12.87
N GLU A 131 0.76 -12.93 -13.62
CA GLU A 131 -0.42 -13.69 -13.21
C GLU A 131 -0.26 -14.41 -11.86
N SER A 132 0.96 -14.86 -11.55
CA SER A 132 1.28 -15.44 -10.24
C SER A 132 1.15 -14.44 -9.09
N ASP A 133 1.62 -13.20 -9.29
CA ASP A 133 1.54 -12.15 -8.28
C ASP A 133 0.09 -11.69 -8.10
N LYS A 134 -0.66 -11.58 -9.20
CA LYS A 134 -2.09 -11.25 -9.14
C LYS A 134 -2.87 -12.24 -8.29
N ARG A 135 -2.70 -13.55 -8.55
CA ARG A 135 -3.33 -14.62 -7.75
C ARG A 135 -2.93 -14.58 -6.28
N LYS A 136 -1.68 -14.23 -6.00
CA LYS A 136 -1.18 -14.20 -4.62
C LYS A 136 -1.69 -12.99 -3.83
N PHE A 137 -1.87 -11.82 -4.47
CA PHE A 137 -2.10 -10.57 -3.75
C PHE A 137 -3.43 -9.89 -4.00
N PHE A 138 -4.04 -10.05 -5.17
CA PHE A 138 -5.21 -9.25 -5.58
C PHE A 138 -6.50 -10.06 -5.67
N TYR A 139 -6.45 -11.38 -5.55
CA TYR A 139 -7.61 -12.24 -5.30
C TYR A 139 -7.71 -12.45 -3.79
#